data_AF-A0A7S3BJL1-F1
#
_entry.id   AF-A0A7S3BJL1-F1
#
_cell.length_a   1.000
_cell.length_b   1.000
_cell.length_c   1.000
_cell.angle_alpha   90.00
_cell.angle_beta   90.00
_cell.angle_gamma   90.00
#
_symmetry.space_group_name_H-M   'P 1'
#
loop_
_entity.id
_entity.type
_entity.pdbx_description
1 polymer ?
#
loop_
_entity_poly.entity_id
_entity_poly.type
_entity_poly.pdbx_seq_one_letter_code
_entity_poly.pdbx_strand_id
1 'polypeptide(L)'
;SEAEALRARVSGLEAEDAALSQEDFPTLGVRLAHLRELLASVPAGLATKDVVERHIKPMTESLSYVEAHRQESFVGPATHFVSHVWGYDFRRMLEAVLELEGSEAEPDSVFVWLDVLSVNQHKASDNAYDKDWWSSTFKRAIGAFGRTVLVMMPWEDPAPLKRSWCLWEILSSLEGKATLDVRMHADEKERFAEALRTDFGSIQLSMSKIDVAKAEAWSKEDQANILEAVKATEGGVNGVNAAILARMREWLAESARAVGGGEDADMDDMMNLASLLRDQGKLAEAESLYRRALA
;
A
#
# COMPACT_ATOMS: atom_id res chain seq x y z
N SER A 1 37.18 18.51 19.60
CA SER A 1 37.59 17.32 18.81
C SER A 1 36.48 16.95 17.83
N GLU A 2 36.76 16.18 16.77
CA GLU A 2 35.73 15.71 15.81
C GLU A 2 34.57 14.96 16.51
N ALA A 3 34.86 14.30 17.64
CA ALA A 3 33.88 13.62 18.49
C ALA A 3 32.92 14.58 19.21
N GLU A 4 33.34 15.80 19.55
CA GLU A 4 32.46 16.82 20.16
C GLU A 4 31.55 17.47 19.11
N ALA A 5 32.04 17.65 17.87
CA ALA A 5 31.22 18.13 16.76
C ALA A 5 30.16 17.08 16.34
N LEU A 6 30.51 15.79 16.41
CA LEU A 6 29.57 14.70 16.18
C LEU A 6 28.51 14.62 17.29
N ARG A 7 28.90 14.78 18.56
CA ARG A 7 27.96 14.82 19.69
C ARG A 7 27.03 16.03 19.65
N ALA A 8 27.52 17.19 19.22
CA ALA A 8 26.68 18.38 19.02
C ALA A 8 25.70 18.21 17.84
N ARG A 9 26.09 17.51 16.77
CA ARG A 9 25.19 17.15 15.66
C ARG A 9 24.15 16.11 16.05
N VAL A 10 24.53 15.09 16.83
CA VAL A 10 23.57 14.08 17.34
C VAL A 10 22.62 14.72 18.34
N SER A 11 23.12 15.54 19.28
CA SER A 11 22.27 16.30 20.21
C SER A 11 21.40 17.34 19.49
N GLY A 12 21.86 17.92 18.37
CA GLY A 12 21.07 18.82 17.53
C GLY A 12 19.97 18.09 16.76
N LEU A 13 20.24 16.87 16.28
CA LEU A 13 19.24 15.98 15.67
C LEU A 13 18.23 15.48 16.69
N GLU A 14 18.66 15.11 17.89
CA GLU A 14 17.79 14.75 19.01
C GLU A 14 16.96 15.95 19.50
N ALA A 15 17.49 17.17 19.40
CA ALA A 15 16.77 18.41 19.72
C ALA A 15 15.81 18.85 18.60
N GLU A 16 16.11 18.56 17.32
CA GLU A 16 15.16 18.72 16.20
C GLU A 16 14.04 17.67 16.27
N ASP A 17 14.34 16.43 16.65
CA ASP A 17 13.34 15.40 16.95
C ASP A 17 12.49 15.77 18.18
N ALA A 18 13.09 16.42 19.19
CA ALA A 18 12.39 16.89 20.38
C ALA A 18 11.60 18.21 20.17
N ALA A 19 11.80 18.90 19.05
CA ALA A 19 11.03 20.10 18.67
C ALA A 19 9.75 19.77 17.88
N LEU A 20 9.50 18.47 17.61
CA LEU A 20 8.20 17.98 17.14
C LEU A 20 7.22 18.02 18.32
N SER A 21 6.52 19.15 18.46
CA SER A 21 5.37 19.22 19.34
C SER A 21 4.33 18.19 18.90
N GLN A 22 4.09 17.25 19.80
CA GLN A 22 3.09 16.21 19.84
C GLN A 22 1.69 16.69 19.37
N GLU A 23 1.39 16.49 18.09
CA GLU A 23 0.06 16.08 17.62
C GLU A 23 0.28 14.81 16.80
N ASP A 24 0.60 13.75 17.56
CA ASP A 24 1.18 12.49 17.09
C ASP A 24 0.30 11.80 16.06
N PHE A 25 0.83 11.67 14.85
CA PHE A 25 0.31 10.67 13.92
C PHE A 25 0.34 9.30 14.62
N PRO A 26 -0.76 8.52 14.63
CA PRO A 26 -0.76 7.23 15.29
C PRO A 26 0.27 6.32 14.62
N THR A 27 1.33 5.93 15.31
CA THR A 27 2.42 5.10 14.74
C THR A 27 2.29 3.61 15.10
N LEU A 28 1.32 3.26 15.94
CA LEU A 28 1.12 1.89 16.39
C LEU A 28 0.33 1.08 15.37
N GLY A 29 0.72 -0.19 15.25
CA GLY A 29 0.04 -1.21 14.47
C GLY A 29 -0.21 -2.47 15.28
N VAL A 30 -0.79 -3.45 14.60
CA VAL A 30 -1.14 -4.76 15.16
C VAL A 30 -0.24 -5.81 14.54
N ARG A 31 0.30 -6.71 15.36
CA ARG A 31 1.15 -7.82 14.91
C ARG A 31 0.39 -8.67 13.89
N LEU A 32 1.05 -9.04 12.80
CA LEU A 32 0.46 -9.77 11.68
C LEU A 32 -0.29 -11.03 12.13
N ALA A 33 0.31 -11.83 13.02
CA ALA A 33 -0.30 -13.06 13.54
C ALA A 33 -1.65 -12.82 14.26
N HIS A 34 -1.80 -11.68 14.97
CA HIS A 34 -3.03 -11.32 15.69
C HIS A 34 -4.17 -10.95 14.74
N LEU A 35 -3.87 -10.48 13.53
CA LEU A 35 -4.88 -10.18 12.53
C LEU A 35 -5.68 -11.43 12.12
N ARG A 36 -5.09 -12.63 12.22
CA ARG A 36 -5.81 -13.90 12.01
C ARG A 36 -6.88 -14.14 13.07
N GLU A 37 -6.61 -13.79 14.32
CA GLU A 37 -7.58 -13.93 15.42
C GLU A 37 -8.74 -12.95 15.21
N LEU A 38 -8.42 -11.69 14.85
CA LEU A 38 -9.43 -10.70 14.50
C LEU A 38 -10.28 -11.19 13.31
N LEU A 39 -9.64 -11.71 12.26
CA LEU A 39 -10.33 -12.28 11.09
C LEU A 39 -11.32 -13.37 11.49
N ALA A 40 -10.96 -14.27 12.42
CA ALA A 40 -11.84 -15.35 12.87
C ALA A 40 -13.13 -14.84 13.55
N SER A 41 -13.11 -13.64 14.13
CA SER A 41 -14.27 -13.02 14.78
C SER A 41 -15.23 -12.28 13.82
N VAL A 42 -14.82 -12.06 12.57
CA VAL A 42 -15.57 -11.27 11.58
C VAL A 42 -16.26 -12.18 10.55
N PRO A 43 -17.59 -12.10 10.37
CA PRO A 43 -18.31 -12.84 9.34
C PRO A 43 -17.86 -12.48 7.91
N ALA A 44 -17.96 -13.43 6.99
CA ALA A 44 -17.74 -13.19 5.56
C ALA A 44 -18.87 -12.34 4.93
N GLY A 45 -18.56 -11.63 3.85
CA GLY A 45 -19.49 -10.80 3.09
C GLY A 45 -19.66 -9.38 3.62
N LEU A 46 -19.00 -9.01 4.73
CA LEU A 46 -19.09 -7.67 5.30
C LEU A 46 -18.06 -6.74 4.67
N ALA A 47 -18.53 -5.58 4.18
CA ALA A 47 -17.62 -4.53 3.75
C ALA A 47 -16.81 -4.00 4.95
N THR A 48 -15.57 -3.57 4.74
CA THR A 48 -14.72 -3.02 5.83
C THR A 48 -15.42 -1.92 6.63
N LYS A 49 -16.16 -1.02 5.97
CA LYS A 49 -16.98 -0.01 6.67
C LYS A 49 -18.01 -0.60 7.64
N ASP A 50 -18.63 -1.72 7.29
CA ASP A 50 -19.61 -2.40 8.15
C ASP A 50 -18.92 -3.11 9.32
N VAL A 51 -17.72 -3.65 9.09
CA VAL A 51 -16.89 -4.23 10.16
C VAL A 51 -16.45 -3.17 11.17
N VAL A 52 -16.09 -1.97 10.70
CA VAL A 52 -15.78 -0.85 11.59
C VAL A 52 -16.95 -0.55 12.52
N GLU A 53 -18.16 -0.38 11.98
CA GLU A 53 -19.34 -0.01 12.78
C GLU A 53 -19.83 -1.15 13.69
N ARG A 54 -19.79 -2.40 13.22
CA ARG A 54 -20.44 -3.54 13.90
C ARG A 54 -19.51 -4.38 14.76
N HIS A 55 -18.19 -4.29 14.54
CA HIS A 55 -17.20 -5.11 15.25
C HIS A 55 -16.13 -4.25 15.92
N ILE A 56 -15.47 -3.33 15.19
CA ILE A 56 -14.34 -2.57 15.75
C ILE A 56 -14.84 -1.56 16.80
N LYS A 57 -15.77 -0.67 16.44
CA LYS A 57 -16.28 0.36 17.38
C LYS A 57 -16.82 -0.24 18.68
N PRO A 58 -17.62 -1.33 18.67
CA PRO A 58 -18.08 -1.98 19.91
C PRO A 58 -16.95 -2.53 20.80
N MET A 59 -15.79 -2.88 20.23
CA MET A 59 -14.65 -3.40 20.99
C MET A 59 -13.79 -2.29 21.61
N THR A 60 -13.89 -1.04 21.14
CA THR A 60 -12.91 0.01 21.46
C THR A 60 -13.48 1.20 22.22
N GLU A 61 -14.77 1.17 22.60
CA GLU A 61 -15.46 2.25 23.32
C GLU A 61 -15.30 3.64 22.68
N SER A 62 -14.31 4.45 23.10
CA SER A 62 -14.00 5.77 22.52
C SER A 62 -12.55 5.89 22.03
N LEU A 63 -11.84 4.77 21.94
CA LEU A 63 -10.43 4.66 21.57
C LEU A 63 -10.27 4.02 20.19
N SER A 64 -9.09 4.13 19.58
CA SER A 64 -8.71 3.24 18.48
C SER A 64 -8.48 1.80 19.00
N TYR A 65 -8.41 0.82 18.09
CA TYR A 65 -8.17 -0.57 18.47
C TYR A 65 -6.81 -0.75 19.14
N VAL A 66 -5.77 -0.13 18.58
CA VAL A 66 -4.41 -0.18 19.15
C VAL A 66 -4.31 0.58 20.49
N GLU A 67 -5.12 1.62 20.70
CA GLU A 67 -5.19 2.32 21.98
C GLU A 67 -5.87 1.48 23.06
N ALA A 68 -7.01 0.85 22.74
CA ALA A 68 -7.74 -0.02 23.65
C ALA A 68 -6.91 -1.24 24.09
N HIS A 69 -5.99 -1.71 23.24
CA HIS A 69 -5.13 -2.86 23.49
C HIS A 69 -3.66 -2.48 23.69
N ARG A 70 -3.35 -1.25 24.09
CA ARG A 70 -1.97 -0.72 24.14
C ARG A 70 -1.01 -1.55 25.02
N GLN A 71 -1.53 -2.24 26.04
CA GLN A 71 -0.73 -3.08 26.94
C GLN A 71 -0.51 -4.50 26.40
N GLU A 72 -1.17 -4.86 25.30
CA GLU A 72 -1.06 -6.20 24.72
C GLU A 72 0.20 -6.34 23.88
N SER A 73 0.83 -7.51 23.96
CA SER A 73 2.09 -7.79 23.24
C SER A 73 1.96 -7.79 21.71
N PHE A 74 0.73 -7.84 21.18
CA PHE A 74 0.45 -7.74 19.76
C PHE A 74 0.33 -6.29 19.26
N VAL A 75 0.40 -5.29 20.13
CA VAL A 75 0.44 -3.87 19.74
C VAL A 75 1.89 -3.37 19.82
N GLY A 76 2.34 -2.67 18.77
CA GLY A 76 3.71 -2.16 18.69
C GLY A 76 3.90 -1.15 17.56
N PRO A 77 5.10 -0.55 17.45
CA PRO A 77 5.41 0.37 16.36
C PRO A 77 5.21 -0.31 15.01
N ALA A 78 4.41 0.30 14.13
CA ALA A 78 4.12 -0.30 12.85
C ALA A 78 5.33 -0.26 11.90
N THR A 79 5.40 -1.31 11.10
CA THR A 79 6.47 -1.57 10.12
C THR A 79 5.92 -1.56 8.70
N HIS A 80 4.63 -1.88 8.55
CA HIS A 80 3.93 -2.01 7.28
C HIS A 80 2.67 -1.16 7.31
N PHE A 81 2.52 -0.26 6.36
CA PHE A 81 1.29 0.51 6.15
C PHE A 81 0.39 -0.20 5.15
N VAL A 82 -0.91 -0.38 5.45
CA VAL A 82 -1.86 -0.99 4.50
C VAL A 82 -2.71 0.07 3.81
N SER A 83 -2.56 0.16 2.49
CA SER A 83 -3.44 0.93 1.61
C SER A 83 -4.52 0.00 1.05
N HIS A 84 -5.79 0.32 1.29
CA HIS A 84 -6.92 -0.53 0.92
C HIS A 84 -8.20 0.28 0.68
N VAL A 85 -9.27 -0.40 0.24
CA VAL A 85 -10.57 0.23 -0.02
C VAL A 85 -11.61 -0.23 1.00
N TRP A 86 -12.27 0.72 1.65
CA TRP A 86 -13.30 0.47 2.68
C TRP A 86 -14.54 -0.30 2.20
N GLY A 87 -14.74 -0.34 0.89
CA GLY A 87 -15.82 -1.10 0.24
C GLY A 87 -15.49 -2.57 0.02
N TYR A 88 -14.25 -3.01 0.26
CA TYR A 88 -13.88 -4.41 0.15
C TYR A 88 -14.57 -5.26 1.20
N ASP A 89 -14.81 -6.53 0.86
CA ASP A 89 -15.00 -7.57 1.87
C ASP A 89 -13.78 -7.57 2.80
N PHE A 90 -14.02 -7.32 4.09
CA PHE A 90 -12.96 -7.15 5.08
C PHE A 90 -12.11 -8.41 5.22
N ARG A 91 -12.74 -9.60 5.16
CA ARG A 91 -12.02 -10.86 5.31
C ARG A 91 -11.08 -11.06 4.16
N ARG A 92 -11.56 -10.90 2.93
CA ARG A 92 -10.74 -11.04 1.72
C ARG A 92 -9.59 -10.04 1.69
N MET A 93 -9.83 -8.80 2.12
CA MET A 93 -8.79 -7.78 2.24
C MET A 93 -7.72 -8.20 3.26
N LEU A 94 -8.13 -8.64 4.44
CA LEU A 94 -7.21 -9.03 5.50
C LEU A 94 -6.47 -10.34 5.19
N GLU A 95 -7.11 -11.28 4.50
CA GLU A 95 -6.48 -12.49 3.96
C GLU A 95 -5.39 -12.15 2.93
N ALA A 96 -5.61 -11.14 2.07
CA ALA A 96 -4.57 -10.64 1.18
C ALA A 96 -3.37 -10.03 1.93
N VAL A 97 -3.61 -9.35 3.06
CA VAL A 97 -2.54 -8.82 3.93
C VAL A 97 -1.80 -9.96 4.63
N LEU A 98 -2.51 -10.99 5.10
CA LEU A 98 -1.93 -12.16 5.79
C LEU A 98 -0.96 -12.97 4.91
N GLU A 99 -1.03 -12.86 3.58
CA GLU A 99 0.00 -13.40 2.68
C GLU A 99 1.43 -12.90 3.00
N LEU A 100 1.58 -11.79 3.74
CA LEU A 100 2.87 -11.33 4.25
C LEU A 100 3.59 -12.42 5.06
N GLU A 101 2.85 -13.27 5.78
CA GLU A 101 3.42 -14.33 6.62
C GLU A 101 4.28 -15.33 5.83
N GLY A 102 3.91 -15.60 4.57
CA GLY A 102 4.64 -16.52 3.70
C GLY A 102 5.79 -15.87 2.92
N SER A 103 5.99 -14.56 3.06
CA SER A 103 6.93 -13.79 2.22
C SER A 103 7.93 -12.95 3.01
N GLU A 104 7.62 -12.64 4.27
CA GLU A 104 8.56 -11.97 5.17
C GLU A 104 9.49 -12.99 5.83
N ALA A 105 10.77 -12.61 5.99
CA ALA A 105 11.76 -13.47 6.64
C ALA A 105 11.48 -13.62 8.15
N GLU A 106 10.94 -12.56 8.78
CA GLU A 106 10.59 -12.54 10.19
C GLU A 106 9.14 -12.06 10.39
N PRO A 107 8.12 -12.87 10.04
CA PRO A 107 6.71 -12.49 10.14
C PRO A 107 6.27 -12.03 11.52
N ASP A 108 6.88 -12.59 12.57
CA ASP A 108 6.59 -12.22 13.95
C ASP A 108 7.00 -10.77 14.26
N SER A 109 7.97 -10.19 13.53
CA SER A 109 8.37 -8.79 13.68
C SER A 109 7.45 -7.81 12.94
N VAL A 110 6.49 -8.31 12.16
CA VAL A 110 5.62 -7.50 11.32
C VAL A 110 4.47 -6.94 12.14
N PHE A 111 4.45 -5.62 12.29
CA PHE A 111 3.32 -4.85 12.80
C PHE A 111 2.68 -4.05 11.68
N VAL A 112 1.40 -4.29 11.46
CA VAL A 112 0.60 -3.69 10.41
C VAL A 112 -0.14 -2.48 10.94
N TRP A 113 0.12 -1.33 10.34
CA TRP A 113 -0.73 -0.16 10.44
C TRP A 113 -1.88 -0.30 9.46
N LEU A 114 -3.08 -0.48 9.99
CA LEU A 114 -4.32 -0.50 9.22
C LEU A 114 -5.20 0.59 9.80
N ASP A 115 -5.59 1.56 8.99
CA ASP A 115 -6.37 2.74 9.40
C ASP A 115 -7.55 2.39 10.31
N VAL A 116 -8.32 1.35 9.98
CA VAL A 116 -9.49 0.91 10.76
C VAL A 116 -9.16 0.45 12.19
N LEU A 117 -7.91 0.11 12.47
CA LEU A 117 -7.42 -0.33 13.79
C LEU A 117 -6.55 0.74 14.46
N SER A 118 -5.70 1.41 13.69
CA SER A 118 -4.71 2.36 14.19
C SER A 118 -5.26 3.75 14.41
N VAL A 119 -6.25 4.16 13.61
CA VAL A 119 -6.94 5.46 13.75
C VAL A 119 -8.18 5.30 14.63
N ASN A 120 -8.47 6.31 15.44
CA ASN A 120 -9.65 6.32 16.28
C ASN A 120 -10.93 6.53 15.44
N GLN A 121 -11.63 5.43 15.17
CA GLN A 121 -12.81 5.40 14.32
C GLN A 121 -14.04 6.11 14.91
N HIS A 122 -14.03 6.43 16.21
CA HIS A 122 -15.09 7.21 16.86
C HIS A 122 -14.96 8.71 16.58
N LYS A 123 -13.76 9.18 16.25
CA LYS A 123 -13.47 10.59 15.96
C LYS A 123 -13.21 10.85 14.47
N ALA A 124 -12.91 9.80 13.70
CA ALA A 124 -12.60 9.92 12.28
C ALA A 124 -13.75 10.51 11.44
N SER A 125 -15.01 10.35 11.88
CA SER A 125 -16.19 10.96 11.24
C SER A 125 -16.36 12.45 11.53
N ASP A 126 -15.66 13.00 12.53
CA ASP A 126 -15.95 14.30 13.11
C ASP A 126 -15.07 15.43 12.55
N ASN A 127 -14.42 15.24 11.40
CA ASN A 127 -13.46 16.19 10.81
C ASN A 127 -12.39 16.66 11.83
N ALA A 128 -12.02 15.79 12.78
CA ALA A 128 -11.26 16.16 13.98
C ALA A 128 -9.77 16.54 13.74
N TYR A 129 -9.30 16.52 12.49
CA TYR A 129 -7.90 16.75 12.14
C TYR A 129 -7.78 17.83 11.06
N ASP A 130 -6.88 18.78 11.28
CA ASP A 130 -6.64 19.92 10.39
C ASP A 130 -6.11 19.50 9.00
N LYS A 131 -6.49 20.24 7.95
CA LYS A 131 -6.19 20.02 6.53
C LYS A 131 -4.68 19.91 6.25
N ASP A 132 -3.89 20.78 6.88
CA ASP A 132 -2.44 20.81 6.69
C ASP A 132 -1.75 19.63 7.40
N TRP A 133 -2.35 19.17 8.50
CA TRP A 133 -1.90 17.99 9.24
C TRP A 133 -2.11 16.71 8.42
N TRP A 134 -3.31 16.53 7.83
CA TRP A 134 -3.61 15.34 7.02
C TRP A 134 -2.82 15.25 5.71
N SER A 135 -2.42 16.37 5.11
CA SER A 135 -1.68 16.32 3.83
C SER A 135 -0.17 16.19 4.02
N SER A 136 0.39 16.83 5.05
CA SER A 136 1.85 16.85 5.28
C SER A 136 2.31 15.81 6.30
N THR A 137 1.67 15.72 7.46
CA THR A 137 2.06 14.80 8.53
C THR A 137 1.72 13.35 8.17
N PHE A 138 0.54 13.10 7.59
CA PHE A 138 0.16 11.78 7.09
C PHE A 138 1.14 11.27 6.01
N LYS A 139 1.48 12.13 5.04
CA LYS A 139 2.42 11.80 3.96
C LYS A 139 3.81 11.44 4.51
N ARG A 140 4.33 12.26 5.42
CA ARG A 140 5.62 11.97 6.09
C ARG A 140 5.57 10.66 6.88
N ALA A 141 4.46 10.42 7.58
CA ALA A 141 4.31 9.20 8.37
C ALA A 141 4.24 7.94 7.50
N ILE A 142 3.52 7.99 6.37
CA ILE A 142 3.53 6.89 5.40
C ILE A 142 4.93 6.63 4.87
N GLY A 143 5.66 7.69 4.50
CA GLY A 143 7.05 7.55 4.06
C GLY A 143 7.98 6.96 5.13
N ALA A 144 7.65 7.15 6.42
CA ALA A 144 8.40 6.57 7.54
C ALA A 144 8.09 5.08 7.76
N PHE A 145 6.92 4.60 7.34
CA PHE A 145 6.66 3.17 7.29
C PHE A 145 7.46 2.58 6.13
N GLY A 146 8.54 1.85 6.44
CA GLY A 146 9.48 1.33 5.45
C GLY A 146 8.87 0.46 4.35
N ARG A 147 7.62 0.02 4.52
CA ARG A 147 6.84 -0.70 3.51
C ARG A 147 5.37 -0.27 3.49
N THR A 148 4.83 -0.12 2.29
CA THR A 148 3.41 0.04 2.00
C THR A 148 2.87 -1.20 1.30
N VAL A 149 1.82 -1.79 1.87
CA VAL A 149 1.10 -2.95 1.38
C VAL A 149 -0.17 -2.45 0.69
N LEU A 150 -0.20 -2.46 -0.63
CA LEU A 150 -1.35 -2.08 -1.42
C LEU A 150 -2.21 -3.32 -1.71
N VAL A 151 -3.42 -3.36 -1.15
CA VAL A 151 -4.37 -4.44 -1.46
C VAL A 151 -5.12 -4.11 -2.75
N MET A 152 -4.81 -4.81 -3.84
CA MET A 152 -5.26 -4.46 -5.19
C MET A 152 -6.29 -5.46 -5.73
N MET A 153 -7.58 -5.18 -5.54
CA MET A 153 -8.66 -6.06 -6.02
C MET A 153 -9.87 -5.28 -6.60
N PRO A 154 -10.60 -5.83 -7.58
CA PRO A 154 -10.12 -6.82 -8.55
C PRO A 154 -8.98 -6.23 -9.40
N TRP A 155 -8.06 -7.04 -9.94
CA TRP A 155 -6.91 -6.51 -10.68
C TRP A 155 -7.26 -5.90 -12.05
N GLU A 156 -8.39 -6.30 -12.66
CA GLU A 156 -8.86 -5.81 -13.97
C GLU A 156 -9.38 -4.36 -13.92
N ASP A 157 -9.90 -3.98 -12.77
CA ASP A 157 -10.45 -2.66 -12.50
C ASP A 157 -10.13 -2.23 -11.05
N PRO A 158 -8.83 -2.03 -10.74
CA PRO A 158 -8.31 -1.97 -9.39
C PRO A 158 -8.90 -0.78 -8.65
N ALA A 159 -9.75 -1.11 -7.67
CA ALA A 159 -10.44 -0.12 -6.86
C ALA A 159 -9.49 0.94 -6.24
N PRO A 160 -8.31 0.60 -5.66
CA PRO A 160 -7.49 1.62 -5.02
C PRO A 160 -6.90 2.61 -6.04
N LEU A 161 -6.70 2.21 -7.29
CA LEU A 161 -6.13 3.10 -8.32
C LEU A 161 -7.15 4.09 -8.89
N LYS A 162 -8.39 4.03 -8.40
CA LYS A 162 -9.45 5.01 -8.67
C LYS A 162 -9.73 5.88 -7.44
N ARG A 163 -8.98 5.74 -6.34
CA ARG A 163 -9.22 6.44 -5.08
C ARG A 163 -8.14 7.48 -4.82
N SER A 164 -8.56 8.72 -4.56
CA SER A 164 -7.61 9.83 -4.35
C SER A 164 -6.66 9.56 -3.18
N TRP A 165 -7.20 9.05 -2.07
CA TRP A 165 -6.42 8.67 -0.90
C TRP A 165 -5.39 7.57 -1.21
N CYS A 166 -5.78 6.46 -1.82
CA CYS A 166 -4.84 5.39 -2.15
C CYS A 166 -3.73 5.83 -3.12
N LEU A 167 -4.06 6.64 -4.14
CA LEU A 167 -3.03 7.18 -5.05
C LEU A 167 -2.08 8.14 -4.34
N TRP A 168 -2.59 8.94 -3.39
CA TRP A 168 -1.78 9.82 -2.55
C TRP A 168 -0.87 9.02 -1.61
N GLU A 169 -1.35 7.91 -1.05
CA GLU A 169 -0.58 6.99 -0.22
C GLU A 169 0.54 6.31 -1.00
N ILE A 170 0.26 5.86 -2.23
CA ILE A 170 1.28 5.30 -3.13
C ILE A 170 2.36 6.36 -3.40
N LEU A 171 1.97 7.58 -3.79
CA LEU A 171 2.92 8.67 -4.04
C LEU A 171 3.77 8.98 -2.79
N SER A 172 3.13 9.07 -1.62
CA SER A 172 3.78 9.31 -0.33
C SER A 172 4.82 8.23 -0.02
N SER A 173 4.49 6.97 -0.31
CA SER A 173 5.39 5.83 -0.16
C SER A 173 6.59 5.94 -1.08
N LEU A 174 6.38 6.29 -2.35
CA LEU A 174 7.44 6.43 -3.35
C LEU A 174 8.42 7.56 -2.98
N GLU A 175 7.90 8.71 -2.57
CA GLU A 175 8.74 9.83 -2.14
C GLU A 175 9.49 9.53 -0.84
N GLY A 176 8.85 8.79 0.08
CA GLY A 176 9.48 8.28 1.30
C GLY A 176 10.48 7.15 1.07
N LYS A 177 10.62 6.65 -0.17
CA LYS A 177 11.41 5.48 -0.54
C LYS A 177 10.98 4.20 0.18
N ALA A 178 9.74 4.16 0.65
CA ALA A 178 9.13 2.96 1.17
C ALA A 178 8.95 1.94 0.04
N THR A 179 9.11 0.67 0.37
CA THR A 179 8.82 -0.40 -0.59
C THR A 179 7.32 -0.48 -0.81
N LEU A 180 6.85 -0.41 -2.05
CA LEU A 180 5.45 -0.71 -2.37
C LEU A 180 5.31 -2.20 -2.67
N ASP A 181 4.53 -2.91 -1.88
CA ASP A 181 4.24 -4.34 -2.01
C ASP A 181 2.76 -4.50 -2.35
N VAL A 182 2.45 -5.12 -3.49
CA VAL A 182 1.07 -5.27 -3.96
C VAL A 182 0.57 -6.65 -3.60
N ARG A 183 -0.53 -6.70 -2.85
CA ARG A 183 -1.16 -7.93 -2.37
C ARG A 183 -2.56 -8.10 -2.96
N MET A 184 -2.92 -9.35 -3.18
CA MET A 184 -4.19 -9.79 -3.73
C MET A 184 -4.67 -10.99 -2.93
N HIS A 185 -5.99 -11.16 -2.83
CA HIS A 185 -6.55 -12.40 -2.31
C HIS A 185 -6.19 -13.57 -3.26
N ALA A 186 -6.19 -14.80 -2.75
CA ALA A 186 -5.69 -15.97 -3.47
C ALA A 186 -6.37 -16.20 -4.83
N ASP A 187 -7.70 -16.04 -4.91
CA ASP A 187 -8.46 -16.16 -6.17
C ASP A 187 -8.08 -15.07 -7.20
N GLU A 188 -7.90 -13.82 -6.76
CA GLU A 188 -7.44 -12.72 -7.60
C GLU A 188 -6.03 -12.97 -8.12
N LYS A 189 -5.15 -13.51 -7.27
CA LYS A 189 -3.77 -13.87 -7.64
C LYS A 189 -3.75 -14.99 -8.69
N GLU A 190 -4.63 -15.99 -8.56
CA GLU A 190 -4.77 -17.07 -9.55
C GLU A 190 -5.26 -16.53 -10.90
N ARG A 191 -6.33 -15.70 -10.89
CA ARG A 191 -6.85 -15.06 -12.11
C ARG A 191 -5.83 -14.12 -12.75
N PHE A 192 -5.07 -13.39 -11.94
CA PHE A 192 -4.00 -12.51 -12.42
C PHE A 192 -2.85 -13.31 -13.03
N ALA A 193 -2.43 -14.39 -12.39
CA ALA A 193 -1.40 -15.28 -12.91
C ALA A 193 -1.83 -15.91 -14.24
N GLU A 194 -3.10 -16.30 -14.37
CA GLU A 194 -3.63 -16.79 -15.64
C GLU A 194 -3.66 -15.71 -16.73
N ALA A 195 -4.11 -14.50 -16.39
CA ALA A 195 -4.13 -13.38 -17.33
C ALA A 195 -2.73 -12.95 -17.77
N LEU A 196 -1.71 -13.09 -16.92
CA LEU A 196 -0.31 -12.87 -17.31
C LEU A 196 0.12 -13.79 -18.47
N ARG A 197 -0.47 -14.98 -18.58
CA ARG A 197 -0.19 -15.96 -19.64
C ARG A 197 -1.10 -15.79 -20.86
N THR A 198 -2.38 -15.55 -20.63
CA THR A 198 -3.40 -15.69 -21.68
C THR A 198 -4.02 -14.39 -22.16
N ASP A 199 -3.95 -13.32 -21.36
CA ASP A 199 -4.61 -12.05 -21.63
C ASP A 199 -3.81 -10.86 -21.09
N PHE A 200 -2.54 -10.78 -21.49
CA PHE A 200 -1.66 -9.72 -21.04
C PHE A 200 -2.17 -8.31 -21.40
N GLY A 201 -2.91 -8.20 -22.51
CA GLY A 201 -3.50 -6.95 -22.98
C GLY A 201 -4.50 -6.35 -21.98
N SER A 202 -5.30 -7.16 -21.28
CA SER A 202 -6.23 -6.65 -20.28
C SER A 202 -5.52 -6.08 -19.05
N ILE A 203 -4.37 -6.65 -18.66
CA ILE A 203 -3.54 -6.11 -17.58
C ILE A 203 -2.96 -4.75 -17.97
N GLN A 204 -2.39 -4.63 -19.18
CA GLN A 204 -1.88 -3.35 -19.68
C GLN A 204 -2.99 -2.29 -19.77
N LEU A 205 -4.17 -2.69 -20.25
CA LEU A 205 -5.33 -1.81 -20.32
C LEU A 205 -5.78 -1.35 -18.93
N SER A 206 -5.83 -2.24 -17.94
CA SER A 206 -6.11 -1.90 -16.53
C SER A 206 -5.16 -0.83 -16.01
N MET A 207 -3.85 -1.04 -16.18
CA MET A 207 -2.83 -0.08 -15.73
C MET A 207 -2.89 1.26 -16.48
N SER A 208 -3.27 1.28 -17.77
CA SER A 208 -3.37 2.51 -18.56
C SER A 208 -4.48 3.47 -18.09
N LYS A 209 -5.44 2.98 -17.30
CA LYS A 209 -6.57 3.78 -16.80
C LYS A 209 -6.23 4.64 -15.58
N ILE A 210 -5.06 4.45 -14.98
CA ILE A 210 -4.63 5.18 -13.78
C ILE A 210 -4.53 6.67 -14.11
N ASP A 211 -5.34 7.48 -13.42
CA ASP A 211 -5.37 8.92 -13.59
C ASP A 211 -5.77 9.59 -12.26
N VAL A 212 -4.79 10.20 -11.58
CA VAL A 212 -4.99 10.89 -10.29
C VAL A 212 -6.01 12.03 -10.39
N ALA A 213 -6.18 12.65 -11.55
CA ALA A 213 -7.15 13.73 -11.73
C ALA A 213 -8.60 13.23 -11.77
N LYS A 214 -8.81 11.95 -12.11
CA LYS A 214 -10.14 11.30 -12.14
C LYS A 214 -10.44 10.50 -10.88
N ALA A 215 -9.48 10.40 -9.97
CA ALA A 215 -9.64 9.64 -8.74
C ALA A 215 -10.69 10.26 -7.82
N GLU A 216 -11.39 9.41 -7.08
CA GLU A 216 -12.54 9.78 -6.26
C GLU A 216 -12.24 9.56 -4.77
N ALA A 217 -12.80 10.42 -3.93
CA ALA A 217 -12.91 10.20 -2.49
C ALA A 217 -14.38 10.29 -2.07
N TRP A 218 -14.71 9.72 -0.91
CA TRP A 218 -16.06 9.84 -0.35
C TRP A 218 -16.37 11.30 0.00
N SER A 219 -15.42 11.99 0.62
CA SER A 219 -15.46 13.43 0.86
C SER A 219 -15.04 14.19 -0.40
N LYS A 220 -15.89 15.09 -0.88
CA LYS A 220 -15.56 15.99 -2.00
C LYS A 220 -14.50 17.01 -1.63
N GLU A 221 -14.43 17.38 -0.36
CA GLU A 221 -13.39 18.24 0.17
C GLU A 221 -12.03 17.54 0.13
N ASP A 222 -11.92 16.30 0.61
CA ASP A 222 -10.69 15.52 0.52
C ASP A 222 -10.24 15.34 -0.93
N GLN A 223 -11.19 15.02 -1.82
CA GLN A 223 -10.91 14.87 -3.25
C GLN A 223 -10.28 16.14 -3.82
N ALA A 224 -10.80 17.32 -3.47
CA ALA A 224 -10.26 18.60 -3.92
C ALA A 224 -8.89 18.90 -3.31
N ASN A 225 -8.74 18.68 -2.00
CA ASN A 225 -7.51 18.94 -1.26
C ASN A 225 -6.35 18.04 -1.73
N ILE A 226 -6.60 16.74 -1.93
CA ILE A 226 -5.59 15.82 -2.46
C ILE A 226 -5.19 16.21 -3.88
N LEU A 227 -6.16 16.58 -4.73
CA LEU A 227 -5.86 17.01 -6.09
C LEU A 227 -5.04 18.32 -6.11
N GLU A 228 -5.29 19.24 -5.17
CA GLU A 228 -4.46 20.43 -4.97
C GLU A 228 -3.03 20.06 -4.59
N ALA A 229 -2.85 19.14 -3.63
CA ALA A 229 -1.53 18.66 -3.21
C ALA A 229 -0.78 17.93 -4.35
N VAL A 230 -1.49 17.13 -5.16
CA VAL A 230 -0.95 16.49 -6.36
C VAL A 230 -0.47 17.53 -7.38
N LYS A 231 -1.24 18.61 -7.61
CA LYS A 231 -0.83 19.69 -8.51
C LYS A 231 0.42 20.43 -8.03
N ALA A 232 0.61 20.52 -6.72
CA ALA A 232 1.78 21.15 -6.11
C ALA A 232 3.04 20.26 -6.10
N THR A 233 2.91 18.97 -6.40
CA THR A 233 4.05 18.03 -6.49
C THR A 233 4.88 18.32 -7.75
N GLU A 234 6.16 17.97 -7.75
CA GLU A 234 7.03 18.10 -8.92
C GLU A 234 6.44 17.37 -10.15
N GLY A 235 6.34 18.07 -11.28
CA GLY A 235 5.69 17.56 -12.49
C GLY A 235 4.15 17.59 -12.47
N GLY A 236 3.54 18.00 -11.35
CA GLY A 236 2.09 18.09 -11.16
C GLY A 236 1.36 16.78 -11.42
N VAL A 237 0.12 16.87 -11.89
CA VAL A 237 -0.74 15.70 -12.22
C VAL A 237 -0.04 14.71 -13.16
N ASN A 238 0.62 15.21 -14.21
CA ASN A 238 1.28 14.35 -15.20
C ASN A 238 2.51 13.64 -14.61
N GLY A 239 3.31 14.35 -13.81
CA GLY A 239 4.46 13.77 -13.11
C GLY A 239 4.05 12.67 -12.14
N VAL A 240 3.00 12.92 -11.34
CA VAL A 240 2.47 11.92 -10.42
C VAL A 240 1.90 10.71 -11.16
N ASN A 241 1.11 10.91 -12.21
CA ASN A 241 0.62 9.81 -13.05
C ASN A 241 1.80 8.98 -13.61
N ALA A 242 2.84 9.64 -14.12
CA ALA A 242 4.02 8.97 -14.65
C ALA A 242 4.76 8.15 -13.57
N ALA A 243 4.91 8.69 -12.36
CA ALA A 243 5.57 8.02 -11.24
C ALA A 243 4.81 6.76 -10.78
N ILE A 244 3.49 6.87 -10.58
CA ILE A 244 2.65 5.72 -10.19
C ILE A 244 2.64 4.66 -11.29
N LEU A 245 2.47 5.06 -12.55
CA LEU A 245 2.51 4.15 -13.70
C LEU A 245 3.86 3.44 -13.82
N ALA A 246 4.98 4.14 -13.58
CA ALA A 246 6.30 3.54 -13.61
C ALA A 246 6.43 2.46 -12.54
N ARG A 247 6.06 2.75 -11.28
CA ARG A 247 6.10 1.77 -10.20
C ARG A 247 5.21 0.56 -10.50
N MET A 248 3.99 0.77 -11.00
CA MET A 248 3.07 -0.33 -11.32
C MET A 248 3.58 -1.21 -12.46
N ARG A 249 4.25 -0.61 -13.47
CA ARG A 249 4.92 -1.38 -14.53
C ARG A 249 6.08 -2.21 -13.97
N GLU A 250 6.87 -1.67 -13.04
CA GLU A 250 7.93 -2.42 -12.39
C GLU A 250 7.37 -3.61 -11.61
N TRP A 251 6.32 -3.39 -10.80
CA TRP A 251 5.62 -4.45 -10.08
C TRP A 251 5.05 -5.52 -11.02
N LEU A 252 4.46 -5.11 -12.14
CA LEU A 252 3.96 -6.03 -13.16
C LEU A 252 5.08 -6.88 -13.76
N ALA A 253 6.26 -6.28 -14.00
CA ALA A 253 7.42 -7.02 -14.49
C ALA A 253 8.02 -7.96 -13.44
N GLU A 254 8.02 -7.59 -12.16
CA GLU A 254 8.39 -8.48 -11.06
C GLU A 254 7.45 -9.69 -10.99
N SER A 255 6.15 -9.45 -11.08
CA SER A 255 5.13 -10.50 -11.08
C SER A 255 5.23 -11.41 -12.30
N ALA A 256 5.40 -10.83 -13.49
CA ALA A 256 5.57 -11.60 -14.72
C ALA A 256 6.87 -12.41 -14.73
N ARG A 257 7.96 -11.92 -14.10
CA ARG A 257 9.20 -12.72 -13.93
C ARG A 257 8.98 -13.91 -13.01
N ALA A 258 8.20 -13.75 -11.94
CA ALA A 258 7.89 -14.85 -11.04
C ALA A 258 7.07 -15.97 -11.72
N VAL A 259 6.29 -15.61 -12.76
CA VAL A 259 5.50 -16.56 -13.55
C VAL A 259 6.28 -17.13 -14.73
N GLY A 260 6.82 -16.27 -15.60
CA GLY A 260 7.42 -16.64 -16.90
C GLY A 260 8.95 -16.56 -16.97
N GLY A 261 9.63 -16.30 -15.86
CA GLY A 261 11.10 -16.24 -15.80
C GLY A 261 11.77 -17.56 -15.41
N GLY A 262 11.00 -18.54 -14.95
CA GLY A 262 11.50 -19.84 -14.47
C GLY A 262 12.04 -20.77 -15.56
N GLU A 263 12.61 -21.90 -15.14
CA GLU A 263 13.04 -22.97 -16.05
C GLU A 263 11.84 -23.69 -16.69
N ASP A 264 10.70 -23.74 -15.99
CA ASP A 264 9.46 -24.37 -16.45
C ASP A 264 8.54 -23.43 -17.26
N ALA A 265 8.97 -22.20 -17.54
CA ALA A 265 8.18 -21.23 -18.31
C ALA A 265 8.04 -21.67 -19.76
N ASP A 266 6.81 -21.64 -20.28
CA ASP A 266 6.55 -21.99 -21.68
C ASP A 266 6.84 -20.84 -22.66
N MET A 267 6.59 -21.08 -23.95
CA MET A 267 6.84 -20.08 -25.00
C MET A 267 5.99 -18.82 -24.79
N ASP A 268 4.71 -18.97 -24.44
CA ASP A 268 3.77 -17.85 -24.30
C ASP A 268 4.13 -17.00 -23.07
N ASP A 269 4.49 -17.66 -21.97
CA ASP A 269 5.02 -17.02 -20.75
C ASP A 269 6.24 -16.13 -21.07
N MET A 270 7.23 -16.68 -21.79
CA MET A 270 8.43 -15.95 -22.18
C MET A 270 8.14 -14.80 -23.15
N MET A 271 7.23 -15.00 -24.11
CA MET A 271 6.86 -13.97 -25.10
C MET A 271 6.12 -12.80 -24.46
N ASN A 272 5.20 -13.06 -23.52
CA ASN A 272 4.47 -12.04 -22.79
C ASN A 272 5.40 -11.22 -21.89
N LEU A 273 6.27 -11.89 -21.12
CA LEU A 273 7.28 -11.23 -20.29
C LEU A 273 8.25 -10.39 -21.15
N ALA A 274 8.69 -10.92 -22.30
CA ALA A 274 9.55 -10.18 -23.22
C ALA A 274 8.87 -8.93 -23.79
N SER A 275 7.59 -9.02 -24.17
CA SER A 275 6.82 -7.86 -24.65
C SER A 275 6.72 -6.77 -23.58
N LEU A 276 6.44 -7.16 -22.33
CA LEU A 276 6.41 -6.22 -21.21
C LEU A 276 7.75 -5.54 -20.99
N LEU A 277 8.84 -6.31 -20.97
CA LEU A 277 10.18 -5.76 -20.76
C LEU A 277 10.58 -4.84 -21.92
N ARG A 278 10.21 -5.18 -23.16
CA ARG A 278 10.42 -4.32 -24.33
C ARG A 278 9.67 -3.00 -24.20
N ASP A 279 8.40 -3.04 -23.80
CA ASP A 279 7.58 -1.83 -23.62
C ASP A 279 8.10 -0.93 -22.47
N GLN A 280 8.87 -1.51 -21.55
CA GLN A 280 9.62 -0.79 -20.50
C GLN A 280 11.02 -0.34 -20.93
N GLY A 281 11.45 -0.61 -22.17
CA GLY A 281 12.79 -0.30 -22.65
C GLY A 281 13.90 -1.24 -22.17
N LYS A 282 13.56 -2.34 -21.48
CA LYS A 282 14.51 -3.39 -21.04
C LYS A 282 14.81 -4.37 -22.19
N LEU A 283 15.35 -3.82 -23.28
CA LEU A 283 15.49 -4.51 -24.57
C LEU A 283 16.40 -5.74 -24.49
N ALA A 284 17.47 -5.71 -23.70
CA ALA A 284 18.39 -6.83 -23.57
C ALA A 284 17.74 -8.04 -22.88
N GLU A 285 16.98 -7.82 -21.80
CA GLU A 285 16.23 -8.89 -21.13
C GLU A 285 15.13 -9.44 -22.05
N ALA A 286 14.41 -8.56 -22.75
CA ALA A 286 13.38 -8.95 -23.71
C ALA A 286 13.96 -9.81 -24.85
N GLU A 287 15.09 -9.41 -25.43
CA GLU A 287 15.76 -10.16 -26.49
C GLU A 287 16.18 -11.56 -26.03
N SER A 288 16.74 -11.68 -24.82
CA SER A 288 17.11 -12.97 -24.22
C SER A 288 15.91 -13.92 -24.13
N LEU A 289 14.77 -13.42 -23.66
CA LEU A 289 13.54 -14.20 -23.56
C LEU A 289 12.96 -14.56 -24.93
N TYR A 290 12.96 -13.64 -25.90
CA TYR A 290 12.54 -13.96 -27.27
C TYR A 290 13.41 -15.04 -27.90
N ARG A 291 14.72 -15.03 -27.67
CA ARG A 291 15.63 -16.08 -28.17
C ARG A 291 15.35 -17.43 -27.51
N ARG A 292 15.10 -17.46 -26.21
CA ARG A 292 14.72 -18.69 -25.48
C ARG A 292 13.38 -19.25 -25.97
N ALA A 293 12.40 -18.39 -26.21
CA ALA A 293 11.08 -18.79 -26.70
C ALA A 293 11.12 -19.41 -28.11
N LEU A 294 12.12 -19.06 -28.93
CA LEU A 294 12.30 -19.57 -30.30
C LEU A 294 13.20 -20.81 -30.42
N ALA A 295 13.88 -21.20 -29.34
CA ALA A 295 14.84 -22.32 -29.31
C ALA A 295 14.16 -23.66 -29.06
#